data_AF-A0A6A6J933-F1
#
_entry.id   AF-A0A6A6J933-F1
#
_cell.length_a   1.000
_cell.length_b   1.000
_cell.length_c   1.000
_cell.angle_alpha   90.00
_cell.angle_beta   90.00
_cell.angle_gamma   90.00
#
_symmetry.space_group_name_H-M   'P 1'
#
loop_
_entity.id
_entity.type
_entity.pdbx_description
1 polymer ?
#
loop_
_entity_poly.entity_id
_entity_poly.type
_entity_poly.pdbx_seq_one_letter_code
_entity_poly.pdbx_strand_id
1 'polypeptide(L)'
;AGLGLDVPKVHYHHTDYWGNNSTLSDILWDGIDTNPMVVALSDEFADTHGLPRSGRFPWDRRKGRYFVKVYHQLHCLKFIRKGFVEYERGQIPTLNAQHVHHCLDSLRQDVQCIADDTLMPTGSTPRSIGDLQPLKCRNLTKLVEWIYAPERNACHRSLDDYRPITHSIERYAFCSKSSPYYSAMEEYFRKYGHHDPWETDHVVEPL
;
A
#
# COMPACT_ATOMS: atom_id res chain seq x y z
N ALA A 1 -13.05 6.43 -5.93
CA ALA A 1 -12.43 7.21 -7.02
C ALA A 1 -13.22 7.16 -8.34
N GLY A 2 -13.99 6.10 -8.65
CA GLY A 2 -14.82 6.06 -9.87
C GLY A 2 -14.01 6.04 -11.18
N LEU A 3 -12.73 5.67 -11.12
CA LEU A 3 -11.83 5.68 -12.27
C LEU A 3 -12.00 4.40 -13.11
N GLY A 4 -12.21 4.58 -14.42
CA GLY A 4 -12.27 3.50 -15.40
C GLY A 4 -10.91 2.93 -15.79
N LEU A 5 -10.93 1.94 -16.68
CA LEU A 5 -9.74 1.40 -17.37
C LEU A 5 -9.57 2.13 -18.71
N ASP A 6 -8.98 3.31 -18.68
CA ASP A 6 -8.95 4.25 -19.80
C ASP A 6 -7.53 4.64 -20.28
N VAL A 7 -6.50 4.29 -19.52
CA VAL A 7 -5.10 4.61 -19.84
C VAL A 7 -4.43 3.45 -20.56
N PRO A 8 -4.01 3.60 -21.82
CA PRO A 8 -3.22 2.58 -22.49
C PRO A 8 -1.84 2.45 -21.82
N LYS A 9 -1.43 1.21 -21.52
CA LYS A 9 -0.07 0.88 -21.09
C LYS A 9 0.42 -0.35 -21.83
N VAL A 10 1.72 -0.42 -22.08
CA VAL A 10 2.35 -1.59 -22.72
C VAL A 10 2.85 -2.54 -21.62
N HIS A 11 2.49 -3.81 -21.72
CA HIS A 11 3.05 -4.86 -20.89
C HIS A 11 4.41 -5.30 -21.44
N TYR A 12 5.37 -5.55 -20.56
CA TYR A 12 6.69 -6.05 -20.90
C TYR A 12 6.95 -7.31 -20.10
N HIS A 13 7.39 -8.35 -20.77
CA HIS A 13 7.78 -9.60 -20.11
C HIS A 13 9.00 -9.37 -19.21
N HIS A 14 10.05 -8.72 -19.74
CA HIS A 14 11.27 -8.40 -18.99
C HIS A 14 11.33 -6.92 -18.61
N THR A 15 11.62 -6.63 -17.34
CA THR A 15 11.90 -5.28 -16.84
C THR A 15 13.03 -5.30 -15.81
N ASP A 16 13.53 -4.12 -15.43
CA ASP A 16 14.57 -3.99 -14.41
C ASP A 16 14.15 -4.48 -13.01
N TYR A 17 12.84 -4.69 -12.78
CA TYR A 17 12.33 -5.26 -11.54
C TYR A 17 12.71 -6.74 -11.34
N TRP A 18 13.17 -7.45 -12.36
CA TRP A 18 13.58 -8.86 -12.25
C TRP A 18 14.78 -9.27 -13.13
N GLY A 19 15.61 -8.30 -13.55
CA GLY A 19 16.78 -8.57 -14.40
C GLY A 19 17.99 -9.14 -13.65
N ASN A 20 19.06 -9.45 -14.40
CA ASN A 20 20.32 -10.01 -13.86
C ASN A 20 21.01 -9.14 -12.80
N ASN A 21 20.68 -7.85 -12.72
CA ASN A 21 21.20 -6.93 -11.72
C ASN A 21 20.29 -6.93 -10.49
N SER A 22 20.52 -7.85 -9.56
CA SER A 22 19.72 -8.00 -8.33
C SER A 22 19.76 -6.76 -7.43
N THR A 23 20.88 -6.01 -7.41
CA THR A 23 20.98 -4.74 -6.67
C THR A 23 20.04 -3.68 -7.23
N LEU A 24 19.97 -3.54 -8.55
CA LEU A 24 19.02 -2.61 -9.18
C LEU A 24 17.57 -3.05 -8.91
N SER A 25 17.28 -4.34 -9.03
CA SER A 25 15.95 -4.88 -8.70
C SER A 25 15.56 -4.55 -7.25
N ASP A 26 16.44 -4.77 -6.27
CA ASP A 26 16.17 -4.43 -4.87
C ASP A 26 15.85 -2.94 -4.69
N ILE A 27 16.65 -2.05 -5.28
CA ILE A 27 16.41 -0.59 -5.23
C ILE A 27 15.04 -0.21 -5.81
N LEU A 28 14.68 -0.79 -6.96
CA LEU A 28 13.41 -0.49 -7.61
C LEU A 28 12.21 -0.98 -6.80
N TRP A 29 12.31 -2.18 -6.22
CA TRP A 29 11.26 -2.74 -5.38
C TRP A 29 11.09 -1.99 -4.07
N ASP A 30 12.19 -1.64 -3.40
CA ASP A 30 12.13 -0.84 -2.18
C ASP A 30 11.60 0.57 -2.45
N GLY A 31 11.92 1.13 -3.63
CA GLY A 31 11.45 2.43 -4.10
C GLY A 31 9.96 2.51 -4.50
N ILE A 32 9.22 1.39 -4.51
CA ILE A 32 7.77 1.43 -4.74
C ILE A 32 7.10 2.17 -3.57
N ASP A 33 6.54 3.35 -3.86
CA ASP A 33 5.84 4.18 -2.88
C ASP A 33 4.46 3.59 -2.50
N THR A 34 4.36 3.12 -1.26
CA THR A 34 3.12 2.61 -0.66
C THR A 34 2.44 3.62 0.25
N ASN A 35 2.98 4.83 0.44
CA ASN A 35 2.40 5.83 1.34
C ASN A 35 0.94 6.22 1.02
N PRO A 36 0.48 6.24 -0.24
CA PRO A 36 -0.93 6.50 -0.57
C PRO A 36 -1.90 5.37 -0.16
N MET A 37 -1.49 4.46 0.73
CA MET A 37 -2.29 3.32 1.15
C MET A 37 -3.55 3.70 1.93
N VAL A 38 -3.58 4.82 2.65
CA VAL A 38 -4.71 5.13 3.56
C VAL A 38 -5.43 6.41 3.14
N VAL A 39 -6.76 6.34 3.10
CA VAL A 39 -7.66 7.50 2.95
C VAL A 39 -8.60 7.65 4.14
N ALA A 40 -8.93 8.89 4.48
CA ALA A 40 -9.89 9.26 5.51
C ALA A 40 -11.24 9.63 4.87
N LEU A 41 -12.21 8.72 4.92
CA LEU A 41 -13.53 8.89 4.30
C LEU A 41 -14.57 9.21 5.37
N SER A 42 -15.49 10.13 5.07
CA SER A 42 -16.61 10.41 5.96
C SER A 42 -17.51 9.20 6.09
N ASP A 43 -18.19 9.13 7.22
CA ASP A 43 -19.22 8.13 7.44
C ASP A 43 -20.31 8.21 6.34
N GLU A 44 -20.75 9.39 5.96
CA GLU A 44 -21.68 9.57 4.84
C GLU A 44 -21.16 8.99 3.51
N PHE A 45 -19.88 9.21 3.18
CA PHE A 45 -19.27 8.63 1.98
C PHE A 45 -19.29 7.10 2.05
N ALA A 46 -18.96 6.53 3.21
CA ALA A 46 -18.98 5.09 3.38
C ALA A 46 -20.38 4.50 3.18
N ASP A 47 -21.40 5.11 3.80
CA ASP A 47 -22.79 4.62 3.70
C ASP A 47 -23.31 4.68 2.25
N THR A 48 -23.11 5.83 1.59
CA THR A 48 -23.56 6.05 0.21
C THR A 48 -22.87 5.14 -0.81
N HIS A 49 -21.71 4.59 -0.48
CA HIS A 49 -20.94 3.68 -1.34
C HIS A 49 -20.99 2.22 -0.85
N GLY A 50 -21.84 1.90 0.14
CA GLY A 50 -21.99 0.55 0.67
C GLY A 50 -20.73 0.00 1.34
N LEU A 51 -19.86 0.87 1.86
CA LEU A 51 -18.64 0.49 2.57
C LEU A 51 -18.95 0.25 4.06
N PRO A 52 -18.45 -0.83 4.67
CA PRO A 52 -18.57 -1.03 6.12
C PRO A 52 -17.78 0.04 6.88
N ARG A 53 -18.20 0.37 8.11
CA ARG A 53 -17.45 1.28 8.97
C ARG A 53 -16.06 0.72 9.26
N SER A 54 -15.04 1.56 9.11
CA SER A 54 -13.65 1.23 9.44
C SER A 54 -13.14 1.95 10.70
N GLY A 55 -11.92 1.62 11.11
CA GLY A 55 -11.20 2.24 12.23
C GLY A 55 -11.12 3.76 12.09
N ARG A 56 -11.36 4.48 13.19
CA ARG A 56 -11.56 5.94 13.18
C ARG A 56 -10.30 6.70 12.80
N PHE A 57 -10.39 7.67 11.91
CA PHE A 57 -9.27 8.55 11.61
C PHE A 57 -8.89 9.39 12.86
N PRO A 58 -7.60 9.45 13.26
CA PRO A 58 -7.22 10.09 14.52
C PRO A 58 -7.61 11.58 14.61
N TRP A 59 -7.62 12.28 13.47
CA TRP A 59 -7.83 13.72 13.42
C TRP A 59 -9.30 14.13 13.15
N ASP A 60 -10.17 13.18 12.78
CA ASP A 60 -11.62 13.40 12.67
C ASP A 60 -12.39 12.09 12.91
N ARG A 61 -13.06 11.99 14.07
CA ARG A 61 -13.79 10.76 14.47
C ARG A 61 -15.02 10.46 13.62
N ARG A 62 -15.50 11.42 12.82
CA ARG A 62 -16.60 11.21 11.85
C ARG A 62 -16.10 10.56 10.56
N LYS A 63 -14.82 10.21 10.51
CA LYS A 63 -14.18 9.55 9.38
C LYS A 63 -13.60 8.20 9.76
N GLY A 64 -13.69 7.26 8.83
CA GLY A 64 -12.99 5.98 8.88
C GLY A 64 -11.74 6.02 8.01
N ARG A 65 -10.72 5.25 8.41
CA ARG A 65 -9.51 4.99 7.62
C ARG A 65 -9.74 3.78 6.73
N TYR A 66 -9.51 3.91 5.44
CA TYR A 66 -9.67 2.81 4.50
C TYR A 66 -8.38 2.58 3.73
N PHE A 67 -8.04 1.32 3.50
CA PHE A 67 -6.95 0.97 2.62
C PHE A 67 -7.37 1.12 1.16
N VAL A 68 -6.53 1.77 0.37
CA VAL A 68 -6.66 1.80 -1.08
C VAL A 68 -6.11 0.50 -1.64
N LYS A 69 -6.98 -0.23 -2.34
CA LYS A 69 -6.73 -1.62 -2.72
C LYS A 69 -5.42 -1.84 -3.49
N VAL A 70 -5.10 -1.00 -4.48
CA VAL A 70 -3.85 -1.14 -5.25
C VAL A 70 -2.59 -0.98 -4.40
N TYR A 71 -2.61 -0.09 -3.40
CA TYR A 71 -1.47 0.11 -2.51
C TYR A 71 -1.33 -1.01 -1.49
N HIS A 72 -2.45 -1.59 -1.03
CA HIS A 72 -2.42 -2.83 -0.26
C HIS A 72 -1.88 -4.00 -1.09
N GLN A 73 -2.24 -4.10 -2.36
CA GLN A 73 -1.71 -5.12 -3.28
C GLN A 73 -0.19 -4.94 -3.51
N LEU A 74 0.27 -3.70 -3.74
CA LEU A 74 1.69 -3.41 -3.88
C LEU A 74 2.49 -3.73 -2.61
N HIS A 75 1.95 -3.40 -1.43
CA HIS A 75 2.53 -3.80 -0.15
C HIS A 75 2.64 -5.33 -0.01
N CYS A 76 1.57 -6.07 -0.35
CA CYS A 76 1.58 -7.53 -0.35
C CYS A 76 2.63 -8.10 -1.32
N LEU A 77 2.77 -7.51 -2.52
CA LEU A 77 3.78 -7.92 -3.50
C LEU A 77 5.21 -7.69 -2.99
N LYS A 78 5.48 -6.53 -2.35
CA LYS A 78 6.78 -6.26 -1.70
C LYS A 78 7.11 -7.32 -0.65
N PHE A 79 6.12 -7.73 0.16
CA PHE A 79 6.31 -8.72 1.21
C PHE A 79 6.60 -10.11 0.67
N ILE A 80 5.84 -10.56 -0.33
CA ILE A 80 6.07 -11.85 -0.98
C ILE A 80 7.46 -11.88 -1.61
N ARG A 81 7.84 -10.82 -2.34
CA ARG A 81 9.18 -10.72 -2.91
C ARG A 81 10.25 -10.76 -1.83
N LYS A 82 10.13 -9.96 -0.78
CA LYS A 82 11.14 -9.92 0.30
C LYS A 82 11.36 -11.30 0.91
N GLY A 83 10.29 -12.01 1.25
CA GLY A 83 10.38 -13.38 1.75
C GLY A 83 11.03 -14.35 0.75
N PHE A 84 10.70 -14.24 -0.54
CA PHE A 84 11.30 -15.07 -1.59
C PHE A 84 12.80 -14.79 -1.78
N VAL A 85 13.19 -13.52 -1.86
CA VAL A 85 14.59 -13.11 -2.03
C VAL A 85 15.44 -13.46 -0.81
N GLU A 86 14.89 -13.32 0.41
CA GLU A 86 15.55 -13.78 1.64
C GLU A 86 15.81 -15.29 1.59
N TYR A 87 14.81 -16.07 1.17
CA TYR A 87 14.94 -17.51 0.98
C TYR A 87 16.02 -17.87 -0.07
N GLU A 88 16.00 -17.25 -1.26
CA GLU A 88 17.00 -17.49 -2.31
C GLU A 88 18.43 -17.17 -1.83
N ARG A 89 18.57 -16.17 -0.95
CA ARG A 89 19.85 -15.76 -0.36
C ARG A 89 20.26 -16.60 0.85
N GLY A 90 19.48 -17.61 1.24
CA GLY A 90 19.73 -18.42 2.44
C GLY A 90 19.62 -17.64 3.75
N GLN A 91 18.87 -16.53 3.75
CA GLN A 91 18.66 -15.69 4.92
C GLN A 91 17.49 -16.22 5.76
N ILE A 92 17.51 -15.89 7.06
CA ILE A 92 16.36 -16.14 7.94
C ILE A 92 15.24 -15.17 7.52
N PRO A 93 14.02 -15.66 7.21
CA PRO A 93 12.91 -14.79 6.85
C PRO A 93 12.63 -13.77 7.95
N THR A 94 12.61 -12.49 7.57
CA THR A 94 12.26 -11.40 8.50
C THR A 94 10.76 -11.22 8.61
N LEU A 95 10.01 -11.72 7.62
CA LEU A 95 8.56 -11.67 7.57
C LEU A 95 7.94 -12.96 8.11
N ASN A 96 6.85 -12.80 8.87
CA ASN A 96 6.05 -13.92 9.36
C ASN A 96 5.37 -14.64 8.18
N ALA A 97 5.52 -15.96 8.11
CA ALA A 97 4.88 -16.81 7.10
C ALA A 97 3.35 -16.63 7.01
N GLN A 98 2.66 -16.45 8.14
CA GLN A 98 1.22 -16.16 8.17
C GLN A 98 0.89 -14.88 7.41
N HIS A 99 1.74 -13.85 7.52
CA HIS A 99 1.55 -12.60 6.79
C HIS A 99 1.71 -12.83 5.28
N VAL A 100 2.74 -13.58 4.86
CA VAL A 100 2.95 -13.94 3.45
C VAL A 100 1.76 -14.75 2.89
N HIS A 101 1.23 -15.71 3.65
CA HIS A 101 0.04 -16.47 3.25
C HIS A 101 -1.20 -15.58 3.10
N HIS A 102 -1.40 -14.63 4.02
CA HIS A 102 -2.46 -13.63 3.89
C HIS A 102 -2.31 -12.77 2.63
N CYS A 103 -1.09 -12.32 2.32
CA CYS A 103 -0.79 -11.56 1.11
C CYS A 103 -1.11 -12.37 -0.16
N LEU A 104 -0.69 -13.63 -0.22
CA LEU A 104 -0.95 -14.52 -1.35
C LEU A 104 -2.45 -14.73 -1.58
N ASP A 105 -3.21 -15.01 -0.53
CA ASP A 105 -4.66 -15.23 -0.69
C ASP A 105 -5.40 -13.92 -1.03
N SER A 106 -5.02 -12.79 -0.45
CA SER A 106 -5.60 -11.48 -0.78
C SER A 106 -5.39 -11.12 -2.26
N LEU A 107 -4.18 -11.33 -2.80
CA LEU A 107 -3.90 -11.14 -4.22
C LEU A 107 -4.66 -12.12 -5.11
N ARG A 108 -4.77 -13.39 -4.71
CA ARG A 108 -5.56 -14.40 -5.44
C ARG A 108 -7.03 -13.98 -5.55
N GLN A 109 -7.65 -13.58 -4.43
CA GLN A 109 -9.04 -13.12 -4.41
C GLN A 109 -9.23 -11.90 -5.31
N ASP A 110 -8.29 -10.97 -5.32
CA ASP A 110 -8.37 -9.77 -6.15
C ASP A 110 -8.29 -10.06 -7.64
N VAL A 111 -7.35 -10.92 -8.05
CA VAL A 111 -7.23 -11.34 -9.46
C VAL A 111 -8.51 -12.03 -9.91
N GLN A 112 -9.10 -12.89 -9.07
CA GLN A 112 -10.37 -13.55 -9.38
C GLN A 112 -11.57 -12.59 -9.40
N CYS A 113 -11.57 -11.56 -8.56
CA CYS A 113 -12.62 -10.54 -8.51
C CYS A 113 -12.60 -9.63 -9.74
N ILE A 114 -11.40 -9.25 -10.20
CA ILE A 114 -11.25 -8.45 -11.43
C ILE A 114 -11.58 -9.29 -12.65
N ALA A 115 -11.17 -10.57 -12.67
CA ALA A 115 -11.41 -11.52 -13.76
C ALA A 115 -11.09 -10.94 -15.14
N ASP A 116 -9.88 -10.39 -15.29
CA ASP A 116 -9.42 -9.78 -16.55
C ASP A 116 -9.43 -10.82 -17.69
N ASP A 117 -10.24 -10.56 -18.71
CA ASP A 117 -10.46 -11.45 -19.86
C ASP A 117 -9.52 -11.14 -21.05
N THR A 118 -8.54 -10.24 -20.86
CA THR A 118 -7.53 -9.93 -21.87
C THR A 118 -6.72 -11.18 -22.24
N LEU A 119 -6.85 -11.63 -23.48
CA LEU A 119 -6.14 -12.81 -23.98
C LEU A 119 -4.65 -12.54 -24.12
N MET A 120 -3.81 -13.48 -23.65
CA MET A 120 -2.36 -13.44 -23.84
C MET A 120 -1.90 -14.47 -24.87
N PRO A 121 -0.97 -14.12 -25.79
CA PRO A 121 -0.35 -15.10 -26.68
C PRO A 121 0.41 -16.18 -25.91
N THR A 122 0.42 -17.40 -26.43
CA THR A 122 1.15 -18.57 -25.88
C THR A 122 2.14 -19.14 -26.90
N GLY A 123 2.95 -20.12 -26.49
CA GLY A 123 3.97 -20.78 -27.32
C GLY A 123 5.26 -19.96 -27.45
N SER A 124 6.16 -20.37 -28.36
CA SER A 124 7.49 -19.76 -28.53
C SER A 124 7.48 -18.51 -29.42
N THR A 125 6.40 -17.73 -29.42
CA THR A 125 6.34 -16.49 -30.20
C THR A 125 7.14 -15.37 -29.52
N PRO A 126 7.73 -14.41 -30.26
CA PRO A 126 8.46 -13.28 -29.66
C PRO A 126 7.63 -12.42 -28.71
N ARG A 127 6.29 -12.51 -28.76
CA ARG A 127 5.34 -11.79 -27.89
C ARG A 127 4.54 -12.73 -26.99
N SER A 128 5.09 -13.92 -26.72
CA SER A 128 4.50 -14.84 -25.77
C SER A 128 4.27 -14.15 -24.42
N ILE A 129 3.25 -14.61 -23.70
CA ILE A 129 2.81 -14.07 -22.40
C ILE A 129 2.56 -12.55 -22.39
N GLY A 130 2.23 -11.98 -23.55
CA GLY A 130 1.79 -10.60 -23.68
C GLY A 130 2.91 -9.56 -23.74
N ASP A 131 4.15 -9.95 -24.08
CA ASP A 131 5.21 -8.96 -24.30
C ASP A 131 4.82 -7.96 -25.41
N LEU A 132 5.03 -6.67 -25.13
CA LEU A 132 4.59 -5.53 -25.94
C LEU A 132 3.07 -5.43 -26.15
N GLN A 133 2.26 -6.15 -25.37
CA GLN A 133 0.81 -6.12 -25.49
C GLN A 133 0.24 -4.84 -24.87
N PRO A 134 -0.58 -4.07 -25.60
CA PRO A 134 -1.28 -2.93 -25.03
C PRO A 134 -2.42 -3.40 -24.11
N LEU A 135 -2.45 -2.86 -22.90
CA LEU A 135 -3.49 -3.05 -21.90
C LEU A 135 -4.24 -1.73 -21.66
N LYS A 136 -5.47 -1.82 -21.17
CA LYS A 136 -6.22 -0.67 -20.64
C LYS A 136 -6.13 -0.69 -19.12
N CYS A 137 -5.43 0.28 -18.58
CA CYS A 137 -5.18 0.41 -17.15
C CYS A 137 -5.94 1.58 -16.55
N ARG A 138 -6.15 1.53 -15.24
CA ARG A 138 -6.58 2.69 -14.46
C ARG A 138 -5.44 3.71 -14.36
N ASN A 139 -5.78 4.99 -14.42
CA ASN A 139 -4.80 6.05 -14.19
C ASN A 139 -4.37 6.10 -12.71
N LEU A 140 -3.13 5.67 -12.42
CA LEU A 140 -2.60 5.65 -11.05
C LEU A 140 -2.38 7.08 -10.51
N THR A 141 -1.94 8.02 -11.34
CA THR A 141 -1.75 9.42 -10.95
C THR A 141 -3.05 10.06 -10.49
N LYS A 142 -4.15 9.89 -11.24
CA LYS A 142 -5.47 10.38 -10.82
C LYS A 142 -5.96 9.74 -9.52
N LEU A 143 -5.61 8.48 -9.27
CA LEU A 143 -5.94 7.82 -8.01
C LEU A 143 -5.15 8.44 -6.84
N VAL A 144 -3.86 8.71 -7.03
CA VAL A 144 -3.01 9.41 -6.04
C VAL A 144 -3.54 10.80 -5.74
N GLU A 145 -3.90 11.57 -6.77
CA GLU A 145 -4.53 12.89 -6.61
C GLU A 145 -5.82 12.81 -5.79
N TRP A 146 -6.66 11.80 -6.06
CA TRP A 146 -7.88 11.56 -5.28
C TRP A 146 -7.60 11.20 -3.81
N ILE A 147 -6.55 10.43 -3.55
CA ILE A 147 -6.11 10.03 -2.19
C ILE A 147 -5.63 11.24 -1.40
N TYR A 148 -4.78 12.07 -2.02
CA TYR A 148 -4.13 13.19 -1.36
C TYR A 148 -4.94 14.49 -1.35
N ALA A 149 -6.14 14.50 -1.93
CA ALA A 149 -7.06 15.62 -1.81
C ALA A 149 -7.23 16.02 -0.32
N PRO A 150 -7.18 17.32 0.05
CA PRO A 150 -7.07 17.76 1.44
C PRO A 150 -8.11 17.16 2.39
N GLU A 151 -9.33 16.95 1.90
CA GLU A 151 -10.45 16.38 2.65
C GLU A 151 -10.36 14.86 2.84
N ARG A 152 -9.53 14.14 2.08
CA ARG A 152 -9.39 12.68 2.13
C ARG A 152 -8.01 12.21 2.60
N ASN A 153 -7.01 13.07 2.53
CA ASN A 153 -5.66 12.73 2.92
C ASN A 153 -5.63 12.31 4.39
N ALA A 154 -5.26 11.05 4.64
CA ALA A 154 -5.19 10.49 5.99
C ALA A 154 -3.92 10.90 6.73
N CYS A 155 -3.08 11.79 6.19
CA CYS A 155 -1.81 12.19 6.80
C CYS A 155 -0.88 11.00 7.08
N HIS A 156 -1.07 9.92 6.30
CA HIS A 156 -0.48 8.61 6.57
C HIS A 156 0.86 8.44 5.85
N ARG A 157 1.83 7.81 6.52
CA ARG A 157 3.02 7.22 5.90
C ARG A 157 3.30 5.84 6.49
N SER A 158 3.81 4.94 5.65
CA SER A 158 4.19 3.59 6.09
C SER A 158 5.42 3.61 7.01
N LEU A 159 6.25 4.66 6.93
CA LEU A 159 7.57 4.86 7.55
C LEU A 159 8.61 3.82 7.11
N ASP A 160 8.32 2.55 7.36
CA ASP A 160 9.07 1.39 6.89
C ASP A 160 8.04 0.31 6.54
N ASP A 161 8.10 -0.19 5.30
CA ASP A 161 7.14 -1.20 4.85
C ASP A 161 7.32 -2.53 5.60
N TYR A 162 8.54 -2.88 5.99
CA TYR A 162 8.91 -4.21 6.48
C TYR A 162 9.08 -4.30 7.99
N ARG A 163 9.17 -3.16 8.70
CA ARG A 163 9.31 -3.12 10.16
C ARG A 163 7.96 -2.85 10.83
N PRO A 164 7.47 -3.74 11.73
CA PRO A 164 6.22 -3.51 12.44
C PRO A 164 6.34 -2.30 13.36
N ILE A 165 5.30 -1.47 13.42
CA ILE A 165 5.27 -0.23 14.21
C ILE A 165 4.44 -0.45 15.47
N THR A 166 5.03 -0.14 16.63
CA THR A 166 4.38 -0.20 17.95
C THR A 166 3.50 1.04 18.15
N HIS A 167 4.09 2.23 18.00
CA HIS A 167 3.40 3.51 18.17
C HIS A 167 2.68 3.91 16.88
N SER A 168 1.57 3.22 16.57
CA SER A 168 0.86 3.36 15.28
C SER A 168 0.33 4.77 14.97
N ILE A 169 0.18 5.64 15.97
CA ILE A 169 -0.21 7.04 15.78
C ILE A 169 0.83 7.83 14.99
N GLU A 170 2.12 7.46 15.08
CA GLU A 170 3.23 8.12 14.37
C GLU A 170 3.06 8.03 12.85
N ARG A 171 2.36 7.02 12.35
CA ARG A 171 2.04 6.91 10.92
C ARG A 171 1.17 8.06 10.43
N TYR A 172 0.45 8.76 11.30
CA TYR A 172 -0.53 9.80 10.95
C TYR A 172 -0.01 11.23 11.16
N ALA A 173 1.28 11.39 11.44
CA ALA A 173 1.95 12.65 11.76
C ALA A 173 2.32 13.51 10.52
N PHE A 174 1.75 13.24 9.35
CA PHE A 174 2.22 13.83 8.08
C PHE A 174 1.18 14.68 7.35
N CYS A 175 0.31 15.38 8.08
CA CYS A 175 -0.61 16.32 7.46
C CYS A 175 0.20 17.46 6.82
N SER A 176 -0.15 17.83 5.59
CA SER A 176 0.35 19.08 5.00
C SER A 176 -0.23 20.29 5.75
N LYS A 177 0.44 21.44 5.73
CA LYS A 177 -0.09 22.69 6.31
C LYS A 177 -1.41 23.15 5.67
N SER A 178 -1.67 22.72 4.44
CA SER A 178 -2.94 22.97 3.73
C SER A 178 -4.06 22.00 4.12
N SER A 179 -3.76 20.94 4.88
CA SER A 179 -4.75 19.98 5.32
C SER A 179 -5.67 20.61 6.38
N PRO A 180 -7.00 20.38 6.32
CA PRO A 180 -7.91 20.78 7.39
C PRO A 180 -7.62 20.08 8.72
N TYR A 181 -6.80 19.01 8.71
CA TYR A 181 -6.46 18.22 9.88
C TYR A 181 -5.12 18.63 10.52
N TYR A 182 -4.38 19.54 9.90
CA TYR A 182 -3.05 19.93 10.36
C TYR A 182 -3.06 20.44 11.81
N SER A 183 -3.98 21.36 12.15
CA SER A 183 -4.06 21.91 13.50
C SER A 183 -4.38 20.86 14.57
N ALA A 184 -5.26 19.91 14.26
CA ALA A 184 -5.63 18.84 15.20
C ALA A 184 -4.45 17.86 15.43
N MET A 185 -3.74 17.51 14.36
CA MET A 185 -2.53 16.69 14.43
C MET A 185 -1.43 17.38 15.24
N GLU A 186 -1.12 18.64 14.93
CA GLU A 186 -0.08 19.40 15.63
C GLU A 186 -0.40 19.59 17.11
N GLU A 187 -1.68 19.84 17.45
CA GLU A 187 -2.10 19.96 18.84
C GLU A 187 -1.88 18.65 19.62
N TYR A 188 -2.18 17.51 18.99
CA TYR A 188 -1.94 16.20 19.58
C TYR A 188 -0.45 15.99 19.88
N PHE A 189 0.42 16.13 18.88
CA PHE A 189 1.85 15.89 19.07
C PHE A 189 2.54 16.95 19.94
N ARG A 190 2.02 18.19 19.97
CA ARG A 190 2.46 19.20 20.95
C ARG A 190 2.14 18.80 22.39
N LYS A 191 0.98 18.16 22.61
CA LYS A 191 0.52 17.77 23.95
C LYS A 191 1.16 16.48 24.44
N TYR A 192 1.26 15.47 23.56
CA TYR A 192 1.68 14.11 23.94
C TYR A 192 3.11 13.77 23.52
N GLY A 193 3.73 14.58 22.64
CA GLY A 193 5.04 14.30 22.07
C GLY A 193 4.99 13.27 20.94
N HIS A 194 6.10 13.17 20.21
CA HIS A 194 6.37 12.05 19.33
C HIS A 194 7.06 10.93 20.12
N HIS A 195 6.74 9.70 19.77
CA HIS A 195 7.43 8.50 20.26
C HIS A 195 8.26 7.88 19.14
N ASP A 196 9.31 7.12 19.48
CA ASP A 196 9.96 6.27 18.49
C ASP A 196 8.93 5.23 17.98
N PRO A 197 8.64 5.17 16.66
CA PRO A 197 7.66 4.25 16.10
C PRO A 197 7.89 2.77 16.46
N TRP A 198 9.12 2.40 16.80
CA TRP A 198 9.53 1.01 17.02
C TRP A 198 9.97 0.69 18.44
N GLU A 199 9.97 1.66 19.34
CA GLU A 199 10.21 1.41 20.76
C GLU A 199 9.09 0.52 21.31
N THR A 200 9.47 -0.57 21.96
CA THR A 200 8.54 -1.43 22.69
C THR A 200 8.35 -0.81 24.07
N ASP A 201 7.11 -0.51 24.45
CA ASP A 201 6.82 -0.15 25.83
C ASP A 201 7.42 -1.21 26.75
N HIS A 202 8.33 -0.82 27.63
CA HIS A 202 8.84 -1.72 28.67
C HIS A 202 7.63 -2.11 29.52
N VAL A 203 7.08 -3.29 29.27
CA VAL A 203 6.19 -3.95 30.23
C VAL A 203 7.07 -4.20 31.45
N VAL A 204 6.95 -3.33 32.45
CA VAL A 204 7.42 -3.65 33.80
C VAL A 204 6.61 -4.87 34.21
N GLU A 205 7.23 -6.03 34.21
CA GLU A 205 6.63 -7.23 34.82
C GLU A 205 6.23 -6.86 36.25
N PRO A 206 4.96 -7.08 36.65
CA PRO A 206 4.62 -6.99 38.05
C PRO A 206 5.37 -8.11 38.79
N LEU A 207 6.13 -7.70 39.81
CA LEU A 207 6.78 -8.59 40.79
C LEU A 207 5.82 -9.65 41.34
#